data_AF-A0A916NP16-F1
#
_entry.id   AF-A0A916NP16-F1
#
_cell.length_a   1.000
_cell.length_b   1.000
_cell.length_c   1.000
_cell.angle_alpha   90.00
_cell.angle_beta   90.00
_cell.angle_gamma   90.00
#
_symmetry.space_group_name_H-M   'P 1'
#
loop_
_entity.id
_entity.type
_entity.pdbx_description
1 polymer ?
#
loop_
_entity_poly.entity_id
_entity_poly.type
_entity_poly.pdbx_seq_one_letter_code
_entity_poly.pdbx_strand_id
1 'polypeptide(L)'
;MKNILLPLLLPLFILGAFFSETKKETTAAHTNAAITICGGSPTGYLPAAENGKYIGPLPGWGNYSYHIATLKDSAQFYFNQGLTMYYSYHMKEALASFKEASRFDPAHALTYWGQALAMGPYYNAAHNYVMPAAVQEVLMRMNSAKAATEKEKHLVAAMNKRYSADLSGADRIALNMSYASEMQKLVTLHPDDQDIKALYVDAVMVIHAWDFWNNDGSPKEWTPGLVSVCEEILEANPMHPAALHYHIHLTEASRHPEVALPNADKLKTLLPGVPHMVHMASHEYERNGLFDKGVEVNDLADNNLMRYDSLASHLALVKHSPHYFAVQTYCAMSGGMYKTGMKDAIRCRKSVSPTPESWYDQYLYMMPVLTLVRLGKWEEILKDPVSPDPKWAYAALLHHFAKGMALVNTGRLTSAQKELLALQDKLNDPLLAKRRIPFNAALPAAKIAEGILDATILFDQGSFDQAISRLYKAIEIEDGLVYTEPNDWPIPARQFLGAYLLKMGNAPLAEKVYLEDLMWNPANGWSRLGLYQSLLAQQKMQDLALHQAKYQASFSHADVTPTGSVFMK
;
A
#
# COMPACT_ATOMS: atom_id res chain seq x y z
N MET A 1 85.27 30.40 35.36
CA MET A 1 85.60 30.82 36.73
C MET A 1 84.34 31.40 37.38
N LYS A 2 83.95 30.80 38.53
CA LYS A 2 83.19 31.36 39.66
C LYS A 2 81.91 32.20 39.41
N ASN A 3 80.78 31.53 39.68
CA ASN A 3 79.68 31.84 40.63
C ASN A 3 79.02 33.24 40.73
N ILE A 4 77.78 33.15 41.23
CA ILE A 4 76.96 34.14 41.97
C ILE A 4 76.06 34.98 41.02
N LEU A 5 74.72 35.13 41.15
CA LEU A 5 73.77 35.16 42.28
C LEU A 5 72.35 34.77 41.78
N LEU A 6 71.58 34.04 42.60
CA LEU A 6 70.12 33.89 42.53
C LEU A 6 69.46 35.07 43.28
N PRO A 7 68.22 35.50 42.97
CA PRO A 7 67.12 34.98 43.79
C PRO A 7 65.75 34.82 43.09
N LEU A 8 65.00 33.86 43.64
CA LEU A 8 63.54 33.71 43.78
C LEU A 8 62.59 34.35 42.75
N LEU A 9 61.71 33.51 42.17
CA LEU A 9 60.25 33.68 42.15
C LEU A 9 59.56 32.34 41.82
N LEU A 10 58.46 32.05 42.52
CA LEU A 10 57.66 30.80 42.50
C LEU A 10 57.13 30.40 41.10
N PRO A 11 56.88 29.09 40.84
CA PRO A 11 56.17 28.65 39.64
C PRO A 11 54.65 28.57 39.88
N LEU A 12 53.89 29.29 39.05
CA LEU A 12 52.45 29.09 38.89
C LEU A 12 52.23 27.94 37.90
N PHE A 13 51.72 26.81 38.40
CA PHE A 13 51.20 25.72 37.59
C PHE A 13 49.90 26.17 36.91
N ILE A 14 49.88 26.26 35.59
CA ILE A 14 48.66 26.21 34.78
C ILE A 14 48.83 25.08 33.78
N LEU A 15 48.13 23.96 34.05
CA LEU A 15 47.91 22.89 33.10
C LEU A 15 47.07 23.45 31.93
N GLY A 16 47.70 23.62 30.77
CA GLY A 16 46.99 23.72 29.50
C GLY A 16 46.49 22.34 29.10
N ALA A 17 45.18 22.13 29.20
CA ALA A 17 44.53 20.91 28.74
C ALA A 17 44.63 20.82 27.20
N PHE A 18 45.19 19.70 26.74
CA PHE A 18 45.12 19.26 25.34
C PHE A 18 43.65 19.04 24.96
N PHE A 19 43.10 19.93 24.12
CA PHE A 19 41.88 19.63 23.38
C PHE A 19 42.24 18.69 22.23
N SER A 20 42.09 17.39 22.48
CA SER A 20 41.92 16.39 21.43
C SER A 20 40.52 16.59 20.84
N GLU A 21 40.45 17.20 19.67
CA GLU A 21 39.27 17.11 18.80
C GLU A 21 39.10 15.66 18.37
N THR A 22 38.35 14.90 19.17
CA THR A 22 37.74 13.67 18.71
C THR A 22 36.71 14.06 17.67
N LYS A 23 37.04 13.86 16.39
CA LYS A 23 36.05 13.77 15.31
C LYS A 23 35.01 12.76 15.77
N LYS A 24 33.84 13.24 16.21
CA LYS A 24 32.63 12.43 16.27
C LYS A 24 32.37 11.97 14.85
N GLU A 25 32.72 10.73 14.55
CA GLU A 25 32.05 9.98 13.51
C GLU A 25 30.57 10.02 13.85
N THR A 26 29.84 10.92 13.18
CA THR A 26 28.40 10.82 13.05
C THR A 26 28.16 9.53 12.29
N THR A 27 27.95 8.45 13.03
CA THR A 27 27.21 7.29 12.53
C THR A 27 25.88 7.85 12.04
N ALA A 28 25.77 8.02 10.72
CA ALA A 28 24.50 8.27 10.09
C ALA A 28 23.62 7.08 10.48
N ALA A 29 22.72 7.31 11.43
CA ALA A 29 21.68 6.35 11.72
C ALA A 29 20.95 6.11 10.40
N HIS A 30 21.11 4.91 9.85
CA HIS A 30 20.28 4.45 8.75
C HIS A 30 18.84 4.46 9.26
N THR A 31 18.15 5.57 9.06
CA THR A 31 16.70 5.60 9.14
C THR A 31 16.25 4.73 8.00
N ASN A 32 15.85 3.49 8.30
CA ASN A 32 14.95 2.73 7.46
C ASN A 32 13.74 3.65 7.23
N ALA A 33 13.73 4.37 6.11
CA ALA A 33 12.61 5.22 5.75
C ALA A 33 11.40 4.29 5.70
N ALA A 34 10.41 4.59 6.55
CA ALA A 34 9.19 3.81 6.62
C ALA A 34 8.60 3.74 5.21
N ILE A 35 8.40 2.51 4.74
CA ILE A 35 7.70 2.22 3.50
C ILE A 35 6.33 2.88 3.60
N THR A 36 6.16 4.00 2.90
CA THR A 36 4.93 4.80 2.93
C THR A 36 3.93 4.15 2.00
N ILE A 37 3.39 3.00 2.44
CA ILE A 37 2.25 2.40 1.73
C ILE A 37 0.99 3.13 2.16
N CYS A 38 0.72 3.37 3.45
CA CYS A 38 -0.44 4.15 3.88
C CYS A 38 -0.32 4.86 5.26
N GLY A 39 0.86 4.96 5.86
CA GLY A 39 1.04 5.69 7.12
C GLY A 39 2.31 5.30 7.89
N GLY A 40 2.77 6.19 8.76
CA GLY A 40 3.90 5.92 9.67
C GLY A 40 3.43 5.60 11.08
N SER A 41 4.07 4.64 11.75
CA SER A 41 3.78 4.34 13.16
C SER A 41 4.21 5.50 14.06
N PRO A 42 3.39 5.90 15.06
CA PRO A 42 3.75 6.98 15.96
C PRO A 42 4.89 6.52 16.88
N THR A 43 5.91 7.36 17.05
CA THR A 43 7.03 7.14 18.00
C THR A 43 6.60 7.33 19.46
N GLY A 44 5.30 7.60 19.72
CA GLY A 44 4.73 7.89 21.04
C GLY A 44 4.90 9.34 21.51
N TYR A 45 5.95 10.03 21.07
CA TYR A 45 6.09 11.47 21.29
C TYR A 45 5.32 12.25 20.21
N LEU A 46 4.31 13.01 20.65
CA LEU A 46 3.60 13.97 19.82
C LEU A 46 3.62 15.32 20.53
N PRO A 47 4.18 16.37 19.90
CA PRO A 47 4.15 17.70 20.48
C PRO A 47 2.70 18.21 20.50
N ALA A 48 2.37 19.05 21.50
CA ALA A 48 1.19 19.88 21.43
C ALA A 48 1.47 21.08 20.51
N ALA A 49 0.43 21.66 19.92
CA ALA A 49 0.52 22.95 19.25
C ALA A 49 0.81 24.06 20.27
N GLU A 50 1.18 25.25 19.79
CA GLU A 50 1.49 26.42 20.65
C GLU A 50 0.35 26.79 21.62
N ASN A 51 -0.90 26.50 21.23
CA ASN A 51 -2.08 26.72 22.05
C ASN A 51 -2.34 25.61 23.10
N GLY A 52 -1.42 24.65 23.26
CA GLY A 52 -1.51 23.54 24.21
C GLY A 52 -2.45 22.40 23.81
N LYS A 53 -3.09 22.45 22.65
CA LYS A 53 -3.93 21.36 22.13
C LYS A 53 -3.08 20.35 21.36
N TYR A 54 -3.45 19.07 21.43
CA TYR A 54 -2.82 18.05 20.60
C TYR A 54 -3.42 18.01 19.19
N ILE A 55 -4.71 18.30 19.03
CA ILE A 55 -5.39 18.36 17.74
C ILE A 55 -6.69 19.17 17.81
N GLY A 56 -7.10 19.78 16.69
CA GLY A 56 -8.42 20.37 16.51
C GLY A 56 -9.46 19.38 15.96
N PRO A 57 -10.72 19.80 15.81
CA PRO A 57 -11.70 19.09 15.00
C PRO A 57 -11.18 18.94 13.57
N LEU A 58 -11.07 17.72 13.09
CA LEU A 58 -10.76 17.46 11.69
C LEU A 58 -12.04 17.52 10.85
N PRO A 59 -12.01 18.02 9.61
CA PRO A 59 -13.17 18.02 8.73
C PRO A 59 -13.34 16.66 8.06
N GLY A 60 -14.57 16.16 7.97
CA GLY A 60 -14.91 15.00 7.15
C GLY A 60 -14.49 13.64 7.73
N TRP A 61 -14.25 13.54 9.05
CA TRP A 61 -14.14 12.25 9.75
C TRP A 61 -15.51 11.62 10.09
N GLY A 62 -16.62 12.14 9.56
CA GLY A 62 -17.95 11.59 9.76
C GLY A 62 -18.58 11.98 11.11
N ASN A 63 -19.61 11.21 11.51
CA ASN A 63 -20.39 11.40 12.74
C ASN A 63 -20.47 10.13 13.59
N TYR A 64 -19.52 9.20 13.39
CA TYR A 64 -19.47 7.95 14.12
C TYR A 64 -19.27 8.20 15.62
N SER A 65 -19.92 7.40 16.46
CA SER A 65 -19.84 7.55 17.91
C SER A 65 -19.78 6.21 18.61
N TYR A 66 -18.70 6.00 19.36
CA TYR A 66 -18.59 4.91 20.34
C TYR A 66 -18.68 5.51 21.75
N HIS A 67 -19.82 5.30 22.41
CA HIS A 67 -20.08 5.94 23.69
C HIS A 67 -19.21 5.34 24.81
N ILE A 68 -18.52 6.23 25.54
CA ILE A 68 -17.74 5.91 26.75
C ILE A 68 -18.37 6.61 27.96
N ALA A 69 -18.09 6.14 29.16
CA ALA A 69 -18.71 6.63 30.40
C ALA A 69 -18.20 8.00 30.89
N THR A 70 -17.66 8.83 30.00
CA THR A 70 -17.26 10.21 30.32
C THR A 70 -18.48 11.10 30.43
N LEU A 71 -18.44 12.05 31.36
CA LEU A 71 -19.45 13.12 31.49
C LEU A 71 -18.98 14.41 30.81
N LYS A 72 -17.90 14.37 30.02
CA LYS A 72 -17.32 15.53 29.34
C LYS A 72 -17.55 15.39 27.84
N ASP A 73 -18.44 16.21 27.29
CA ASP A 73 -18.77 16.21 25.85
C ASP A 73 -17.52 16.35 24.96
N SER A 74 -16.59 17.23 25.34
CA SER A 74 -15.32 17.38 24.61
C SER A 74 -14.46 16.12 24.66
N ALA A 75 -14.43 15.39 25.77
CA ALA A 75 -13.69 14.12 25.85
C ALA A 75 -14.33 13.05 24.96
N GLN A 76 -15.67 12.94 24.97
CA GLN A 76 -16.41 12.04 24.08
C GLN A 76 -16.18 12.38 22.59
N PHE A 77 -16.19 13.67 22.24
CA PHE A 77 -15.93 14.13 20.87
C PHE A 77 -14.54 13.70 20.38
N TYR A 78 -13.49 14.01 21.15
CA TYR A 78 -12.13 13.70 20.76
C TYR A 78 -11.83 12.19 20.84
N PHE A 79 -12.52 11.46 21.71
CA PHE A 79 -12.46 10.00 21.72
C PHE A 79 -13.07 9.41 20.43
N ASN A 80 -14.24 9.88 19.99
CA ASN A 80 -14.86 9.46 18.74
C ASN A 80 -14.00 9.80 17.50
N GLN A 81 -13.44 11.01 17.45
CA GLN A 81 -12.50 11.39 16.40
C GLN A 81 -11.27 10.46 16.43
N GLY A 82 -10.72 10.18 17.62
CA GLY A 82 -9.58 9.30 17.79
C GLY A 82 -9.84 7.87 17.33
N LEU A 83 -10.98 7.30 17.70
CA LEU A 83 -11.36 5.94 17.30
C LEU A 83 -11.60 5.85 15.79
N THR A 84 -12.23 6.87 15.20
CA THR A 84 -12.42 6.93 13.75
C THR A 84 -11.09 7.03 13.01
N MET A 85 -10.15 7.87 13.49
CA MET A 85 -8.81 7.94 12.92
C MET A 85 -8.04 6.62 13.08
N TYR A 86 -8.22 5.91 14.20
CA TYR A 86 -7.63 4.57 14.40
C TYR A 86 -8.15 3.57 13.37
N TYR A 87 -9.47 3.47 13.21
CA TYR A 87 -10.09 2.63 12.17
C TYR A 87 -9.69 3.04 10.75
N SER A 88 -9.23 4.29 10.57
CA SER A 88 -8.75 4.81 9.28
C SER A 88 -7.24 4.69 9.08
N TYR A 89 -6.52 4.04 10.00
CA TYR A 89 -5.05 3.96 9.98
C TYR A 89 -4.29 5.30 10.03
N HIS A 90 -4.96 6.37 10.47
CA HIS A 90 -4.37 7.68 10.75
C HIS A 90 -3.85 7.73 12.20
N MET A 91 -2.79 6.95 12.48
CA MET A 91 -2.34 6.64 13.84
C MET A 91 -1.84 7.86 14.63
N LYS A 92 -1.20 8.85 13.97
CA LYS A 92 -0.74 10.08 14.64
C LYS A 92 -1.93 10.94 15.07
N GLU A 93 -2.90 11.11 14.18
CA GLU A 93 -4.12 11.88 14.40
C GLU A 93 -5.02 11.18 15.43
N ALA A 94 -5.08 9.85 15.43
CA ALA A 94 -5.75 9.05 16.45
C ALA A 94 -5.13 9.30 17.83
N LEU A 95 -3.80 9.13 17.97
CA LEU A 95 -3.09 9.35 19.22
C LEU A 95 -3.24 10.80 19.72
N ALA A 96 -3.14 11.80 18.84
CA ALA A 96 -3.33 13.20 19.19
C ALA A 96 -4.76 13.48 19.68
N SER A 97 -5.77 12.86 19.05
CA SER A 97 -7.17 12.98 19.45
C SER A 97 -7.42 12.34 20.82
N PHE A 98 -6.89 11.15 21.09
CA PHE A 98 -7.01 10.53 22.41
C PHE A 98 -6.27 11.29 23.52
N LYS A 99 -5.10 11.88 23.20
CA LYS A 99 -4.42 12.80 24.13
C LYS A 99 -5.28 14.02 24.43
N GLU A 100 -5.91 14.61 23.43
CA GLU A 100 -6.83 15.73 23.61
C GLU A 100 -8.06 15.32 24.45
N ALA A 101 -8.60 14.13 24.25
CA ALA A 101 -9.67 13.58 25.09
C ALA A 101 -9.24 13.47 26.56
N SER A 102 -8.04 12.94 26.84
CA SER A 102 -7.50 12.83 28.20
C SER A 102 -7.17 14.20 28.84
N ARG A 103 -6.97 15.25 28.03
CA ARG A 103 -6.83 16.63 28.53
C ARG A 103 -8.15 17.16 29.11
N PHE A 104 -9.28 16.73 28.56
CA PHE A 104 -10.62 17.09 29.04
C PHE A 104 -11.12 16.18 30.16
N ASP A 105 -10.78 14.89 30.13
CA ASP A 105 -11.14 13.93 31.17
C ASP A 105 -9.96 13.01 31.57
N PRO A 106 -9.03 13.50 32.40
CA PRO A 106 -7.86 12.74 32.82
C PRO A 106 -8.18 11.62 33.82
N ALA A 107 -9.42 11.51 34.30
CA ALA A 107 -9.83 10.46 35.24
C ALA A 107 -10.40 9.23 34.55
N HIS A 108 -10.67 9.30 33.24
CA HIS A 108 -11.35 8.26 32.47
C HIS A 108 -10.36 7.31 31.77
N ALA A 109 -10.44 6.02 32.08
CA ALA A 109 -9.48 5.02 31.62
C ALA A 109 -9.42 4.92 30.09
N LEU A 110 -10.57 5.01 29.40
CA LEU A 110 -10.60 4.83 27.94
C LEU A 110 -9.88 5.92 27.15
N THR A 111 -9.68 7.11 27.72
CA THR A 111 -8.90 8.16 27.04
C THR A 111 -7.42 7.79 26.94
N TYR A 112 -6.90 6.99 27.89
CA TYR A 112 -5.55 6.42 27.86
C TYR A 112 -5.51 5.07 27.13
N TRP A 113 -6.57 4.26 27.23
CA TRP A 113 -6.73 3.05 26.42
C TRP A 113 -6.63 3.36 24.93
N GLY A 114 -7.29 4.42 24.46
CA GLY A 114 -7.22 4.85 23.06
C GLY A 114 -5.81 5.29 22.65
N GLN A 115 -5.07 5.95 23.55
CA GLN A 115 -3.66 6.27 23.32
C GLN A 115 -2.83 4.99 23.18
N ALA A 116 -3.02 4.01 24.05
CA ALA A 116 -2.34 2.71 23.95
C ALA A 116 -2.70 2.04 22.63
N LEU A 117 -3.98 1.95 22.27
CA LEU A 117 -4.47 1.40 21.01
C LEU A 117 -3.75 2.02 19.79
N ALA A 118 -3.73 3.35 19.68
CA ALA A 118 -3.09 4.07 18.58
C ALA A 118 -1.55 3.96 18.57
N MET A 119 -0.93 3.56 19.68
CA MET A 119 0.51 3.28 19.78
C MET A 119 0.84 1.82 19.45
N GLY A 120 -0.15 0.97 19.18
CA GLY A 120 0.04 -0.43 18.79
C GLY A 120 0.33 -0.63 17.30
N PRO A 121 0.59 -1.89 16.89
CA PRO A 121 0.67 -2.25 15.47
C PRO A 121 -0.70 -2.10 14.80
N TYR A 122 -0.70 -1.87 13.49
CA TYR A 122 -1.90 -1.89 12.64
C TYR A 122 -1.58 -2.58 11.32
N TYR A 123 -2.61 -3.01 10.58
CA TYR A 123 -2.49 -3.87 9.39
C TYR A 123 -1.36 -3.45 8.42
N ASN A 124 -1.37 -2.21 7.93
CA ASN A 124 -0.41 -1.76 6.91
C ASN A 124 1.06 -1.68 7.38
N ALA A 125 1.33 -1.63 8.69
CA ALA A 125 2.68 -1.52 9.24
C ALA A 125 3.03 -2.58 10.29
N ALA A 126 2.25 -3.66 10.39
CA ALA A 126 2.44 -4.69 11.42
C ALA A 126 3.86 -5.30 11.41
N HIS A 127 4.41 -5.54 10.21
CA HIS A 127 5.72 -6.16 9.98
C HIS A 127 6.92 -5.26 10.39
N ASN A 128 6.72 -3.94 10.47
CA ASN A 128 7.77 -2.97 10.84
C ASN A 128 7.49 -2.30 12.19
N TYR A 129 6.53 -2.80 12.96
CA TYR A 129 6.13 -2.18 14.22
C TYR A 129 7.23 -2.34 15.29
N VAL A 130 7.58 -1.20 15.89
CA VAL A 130 8.47 -1.12 17.05
C VAL A 130 7.69 -0.53 18.22
N MET A 131 7.79 -1.16 19.39
CA MET A 131 7.05 -0.71 20.57
C MET A 131 7.56 0.64 21.05
N PRO A 132 6.71 1.69 21.12
CA PRO A 132 7.15 2.98 21.65
C PRO A 132 7.37 2.90 23.16
N ALA A 133 8.53 3.38 23.65
CA ALA A 133 8.83 3.40 25.08
C ALA A 133 7.77 4.17 25.91
N ALA A 134 7.17 5.19 25.31
CA ALA A 134 6.11 6.00 25.93
C ALA A 134 4.84 5.21 26.28
N VAL A 135 4.63 4.00 25.73
CA VAL A 135 3.42 3.22 26.02
C VAL A 135 3.33 2.81 27.49
N GLN A 136 4.46 2.61 28.17
CA GLN A 136 4.49 2.22 29.58
C GLN A 136 3.85 3.27 30.50
N GLU A 137 4.10 4.55 30.22
CA GLU A 137 3.46 5.65 30.97
C GLU A 137 1.96 5.70 30.70
N VAL A 138 1.55 5.49 29.45
CA VAL A 138 0.13 5.45 29.07
C VAL A 138 -0.60 4.30 29.76
N LEU A 139 0.00 3.11 29.81
CA LEU A 139 -0.57 1.95 30.53
C LEU A 139 -0.67 2.22 32.03
N MET A 140 0.33 2.88 32.64
CA MET A 140 0.25 3.28 34.05
C MET A 140 -0.92 4.22 34.32
N ARG A 141 -1.11 5.25 33.48
CA ARG A 141 -2.24 6.19 33.58
C ARG A 141 -3.58 5.51 33.33
N MET A 142 -3.67 4.64 32.32
CA MET A 142 -4.85 3.84 32.02
C MET A 142 -5.28 3.00 33.23
N ASN A 143 -4.35 2.29 33.86
CA ASN A 143 -4.63 1.41 35.00
C ASN A 143 -4.89 2.17 36.31
N SER A 144 -4.41 3.41 36.43
CA SER A 144 -4.62 4.26 37.61
C SER A 144 -5.88 5.15 37.52
N ALA A 145 -6.52 5.20 36.35
CA ALA A 145 -7.72 5.98 36.12
C ALA A 145 -8.88 5.46 36.98
N LYS A 146 -9.70 6.38 37.51
CA LYS A 146 -10.72 6.07 38.52
C LYS A 146 -12.08 5.74 37.92
N ALA A 147 -12.33 6.15 36.68
CA ALA A 147 -13.62 6.00 36.00
C ALA A 147 -13.51 4.99 34.84
N ALA A 148 -14.27 3.90 34.98
CA ALA A 148 -14.57 2.91 33.94
C ALA A 148 -15.77 2.04 34.38
N THR A 149 -16.69 1.79 33.46
CA THR A 149 -17.72 0.75 33.57
C THR A 149 -17.11 -0.65 33.53
N GLU A 150 -17.88 -1.69 33.83
CA GLU A 150 -17.37 -3.07 33.74
C GLU A 150 -16.93 -3.44 32.32
N LYS A 151 -17.69 -3.06 31.28
CA LYS A 151 -17.28 -3.24 29.87
C LYS A 151 -15.92 -2.58 29.58
N GLU A 152 -15.76 -1.36 30.05
CA GLU A 152 -14.52 -0.58 29.88
C GLU A 152 -13.33 -1.18 30.64
N LYS A 153 -13.55 -1.73 31.84
CA LYS A 153 -12.52 -2.48 32.57
C LYS A 153 -12.07 -3.73 31.82
N HIS A 154 -12.99 -4.41 31.13
CA HIS A 154 -12.63 -5.54 30.28
C HIS A 154 -11.72 -5.13 29.10
N LEU A 155 -12.04 -4.01 28.43
CA LEU A 155 -11.19 -3.44 27.37
C LEU A 155 -9.79 -3.05 27.88
N VAL A 156 -9.71 -2.47 29.08
CA VAL A 156 -8.44 -2.15 29.76
C VAL A 156 -7.64 -3.42 30.06
N ALA A 157 -8.30 -4.47 30.56
CA ALA A 157 -7.65 -5.75 30.84
C ALA A 157 -7.08 -6.40 29.57
N ALA A 158 -7.84 -6.39 28.46
CA ALA A 158 -7.38 -6.86 27.17
C ALA A 158 -6.17 -6.06 26.66
N MET A 159 -6.22 -4.72 26.76
CA MET A 159 -5.14 -3.85 26.30
C MET A 159 -3.82 -4.11 27.03
N ASN A 160 -3.85 -4.43 28.32
CA ASN A 160 -2.65 -4.82 29.07
C ASN A 160 -1.98 -6.10 28.54
N LYS A 161 -2.68 -6.96 27.78
CA LYS A 161 -2.09 -8.14 27.13
C LYS A 161 -1.37 -7.82 25.82
N ARG A 162 -1.62 -6.65 25.22
CA ARG A 162 -1.00 -6.22 23.95
C ARG A 162 0.45 -5.76 24.13
N TYR A 163 0.86 -5.46 25.36
CA TYR A 163 2.17 -4.90 25.69
C TYR A 163 2.90 -5.72 26.76
N SER A 164 4.21 -5.67 26.70
CA SER A 164 5.13 -6.13 27.75
C SER A 164 6.03 -4.97 28.17
N ALA A 165 6.72 -5.13 29.30
CA ALA A 165 7.77 -4.18 29.70
C ALA A 165 9.03 -4.27 28.81
N ASP A 166 9.18 -5.38 28.05
CA ASP A 166 10.29 -5.57 27.11
C ASP A 166 10.01 -4.86 25.77
N LEU A 167 10.81 -3.82 25.51
CA LEU A 167 10.72 -3.04 24.28
C LEU A 167 11.43 -3.69 23.08
N SER A 168 12.18 -4.78 23.28
CA SER A 168 12.92 -5.47 22.21
C SER A 168 12.02 -6.00 21.10
N GLY A 169 10.76 -6.30 21.43
CA GLY A 169 9.80 -6.91 20.52
C GLY A 169 9.93 -8.43 20.38
N ALA A 170 10.78 -9.09 21.18
CA ALA A 170 10.99 -10.54 21.13
C ALA A 170 9.67 -11.34 21.24
N ASP A 171 8.74 -10.88 22.09
CA ASP A 171 7.45 -11.55 22.32
C ASP A 171 6.30 -11.05 21.42
N ARG A 172 6.59 -10.30 20.34
CA ARG A 172 5.55 -9.62 19.54
C ARG A 172 4.43 -10.54 19.08
N ILE A 173 4.77 -11.72 18.56
CA ILE A 173 3.80 -12.70 18.07
C ILE A 173 2.90 -13.15 19.23
N ALA A 174 3.50 -13.53 20.36
CA ALA A 174 2.76 -13.97 21.55
C ALA A 174 1.84 -12.87 22.12
N LEU A 175 2.28 -11.61 22.11
CA LEU A 175 1.48 -10.46 22.55
C LEU A 175 0.28 -10.21 21.63
N ASN A 176 0.47 -10.26 20.30
CA ASN A 176 -0.63 -10.09 19.35
C ASN A 176 -1.67 -11.22 19.51
N MET A 177 -1.22 -12.47 19.63
CA MET A 177 -2.10 -13.63 19.88
C MET A 177 -2.86 -13.49 21.21
N SER A 178 -2.19 -13.03 22.27
CA SER A 178 -2.80 -12.82 23.59
C SER A 178 -3.87 -11.73 23.54
N TYR A 179 -3.59 -10.61 22.87
CA TYR A 179 -4.57 -9.53 22.69
C TYR A 179 -5.78 -10.00 21.87
N ALA A 180 -5.57 -10.68 20.74
CA ALA A 180 -6.66 -11.20 19.92
C ALA A 180 -7.53 -12.21 20.68
N SER A 181 -6.92 -13.08 21.49
CA SER A 181 -7.65 -14.03 22.34
C SER A 181 -8.50 -13.34 23.41
N GLU A 182 -7.99 -12.28 24.05
CA GLU A 182 -8.81 -11.50 24.98
C GLU A 182 -9.96 -10.79 24.26
N MET A 183 -9.71 -10.19 23.10
CA MET A 183 -10.77 -9.56 22.30
C MET A 183 -11.85 -10.56 21.88
N GLN A 184 -11.49 -11.79 21.52
CA GLN A 184 -12.45 -12.86 21.23
C GLN A 184 -13.35 -13.18 22.43
N LYS A 185 -12.79 -13.23 23.64
CA LYS A 185 -13.59 -13.42 24.87
C LYS A 185 -14.57 -12.26 25.08
N LEU A 186 -14.18 -11.03 24.72
CA LEU A 186 -15.04 -9.86 24.82
C LEU A 186 -16.19 -9.90 23.81
N VAL A 187 -15.97 -10.43 22.61
CA VAL A 187 -17.05 -10.66 21.64
C VAL A 187 -18.12 -11.60 22.24
N THR A 188 -17.71 -12.67 22.92
CA THR A 188 -18.65 -13.57 23.61
C THR A 188 -19.37 -12.88 24.77
N LEU A 189 -18.68 -12.01 25.50
CA LEU A 189 -19.23 -11.33 26.68
C LEU A 189 -20.15 -10.15 26.33
N HIS A 190 -19.90 -9.50 25.20
CA HIS A 190 -20.65 -8.33 24.69
C HIS A 190 -21.05 -8.55 23.22
N PRO A 191 -21.90 -9.55 22.92
CA PRO A 191 -22.19 -9.96 21.55
C PRO A 191 -22.88 -8.89 20.71
N ASP A 192 -23.51 -7.89 21.32
CA ASP A 192 -24.19 -6.80 20.60
C ASP A 192 -23.27 -5.59 20.32
N ASP A 193 -22.05 -5.56 20.88
CA ASP A 193 -21.10 -4.46 20.73
C ASP A 193 -20.27 -4.62 19.45
N GLN A 194 -20.64 -3.84 18.43
CA GLN A 194 -20.03 -3.91 17.11
C GLN A 194 -18.57 -3.42 17.10
N ASP A 195 -18.21 -2.46 17.95
CA ASP A 195 -16.83 -1.97 18.04
C ASP A 195 -15.91 -3.02 18.69
N ILE A 196 -16.40 -3.79 19.67
CA ILE A 196 -15.66 -4.93 20.23
C ILE A 196 -15.39 -5.99 19.16
N LYS A 197 -16.39 -6.31 18.32
CA LYS A 197 -16.22 -7.21 17.17
C LYS A 197 -15.21 -6.65 16.16
N ALA A 198 -15.31 -5.37 15.82
CA ALA A 198 -14.38 -4.71 14.91
C ALA A 198 -12.94 -4.72 15.45
N LEU A 199 -12.74 -4.46 16.73
CA LEU A 199 -11.43 -4.51 17.39
C LEU A 199 -10.86 -5.94 17.48
N TYR A 200 -11.72 -6.96 17.56
CA TYR A 200 -11.31 -8.35 17.41
C TYR A 200 -10.82 -8.64 15.98
N VAL A 201 -11.57 -8.21 14.96
CA VAL A 201 -11.16 -8.36 13.56
C VAL A 201 -9.81 -7.68 13.32
N ASP A 202 -9.64 -6.43 13.76
CA ASP A 202 -8.36 -5.68 13.69
C ASP A 202 -7.21 -6.46 14.34
N ALA A 203 -7.44 -7.03 15.53
CA ALA A 203 -6.43 -7.81 16.25
C ALA A 203 -5.97 -9.05 15.46
N VAL A 204 -6.88 -9.76 14.81
CA VAL A 204 -6.55 -10.94 13.99
C VAL A 204 -5.92 -10.51 12.66
N MET A 205 -6.39 -9.44 12.04
CA MET A 205 -5.79 -8.88 10.82
C MET A 205 -4.33 -8.46 11.06
N VAL A 206 -3.99 -7.94 12.24
CA VAL A 206 -2.60 -7.63 12.61
C VAL A 206 -1.72 -8.88 12.72
N ILE A 207 -2.27 -10.02 13.15
CA ILE A 207 -1.54 -11.30 13.22
C ILE A 207 -1.23 -11.80 11.79
N HIS A 208 -2.19 -11.66 10.89
CA HIS A 208 -2.14 -12.20 9.52
C HIS A 208 -2.07 -11.09 8.45
N ALA A 209 -1.32 -10.03 8.72
CA ALA A 209 -1.27 -8.87 7.83
C ALA A 209 -0.79 -9.27 6.43
N TRP A 210 -1.58 -8.93 5.40
CA TRP A 210 -1.38 -9.27 3.99
C TRP A 210 -1.42 -10.77 3.65
N ASP A 211 -1.95 -11.63 4.53
CA ASP A 211 -1.98 -13.08 4.34
C ASP A 211 -3.41 -13.63 4.49
N PHE A 212 -4.34 -13.27 3.60
CA PHE A 212 -5.74 -13.75 3.68
C PHE A 212 -6.14 -14.74 2.59
N TRP A 213 -5.38 -14.82 1.50
CA TRP A 213 -5.69 -15.65 0.35
C TRP A 213 -4.42 -16.36 -0.13
N ASN A 214 -4.57 -17.61 -0.59
CA ASN A 214 -3.50 -18.32 -1.28
C ASN A 214 -3.42 -17.85 -2.74
N ASN A 215 -2.28 -18.07 -3.38
CA ASN A 215 -2.09 -17.75 -4.80
C ASN A 215 -3.01 -18.54 -5.75
N ASP A 216 -3.68 -19.59 -5.29
CA ASP A 216 -4.71 -20.30 -6.06
C ASP A 216 -6.13 -19.72 -5.86
N GLY A 217 -6.26 -18.65 -5.06
CA GLY A 217 -7.51 -17.95 -4.79
C GLY A 217 -8.37 -18.62 -3.73
N SER A 218 -7.87 -19.66 -3.06
CA SER A 218 -8.52 -20.22 -1.88
C SER A 218 -8.27 -19.34 -0.64
N PRO A 219 -9.27 -19.17 0.25
CA PRO A 219 -9.07 -18.40 1.47
C PRO A 219 -8.15 -19.13 2.44
N LYS A 220 -7.38 -18.37 3.24
CA LYS A 220 -6.69 -18.92 4.43
C LYS A 220 -7.70 -19.31 5.49
N GLU A 221 -7.29 -20.17 6.43
CA GLU A 221 -8.15 -20.71 7.50
C GLU A 221 -8.85 -19.61 8.31
N TRP A 222 -8.16 -18.50 8.58
CA TRP A 222 -8.69 -17.38 9.36
C TRP A 222 -9.58 -16.43 8.57
N THR A 223 -9.58 -16.45 7.23
CA THR A 223 -10.26 -15.42 6.42
C THR A 223 -11.79 -15.49 6.49
N PRO A 224 -12.46 -16.64 6.26
CA PRO A 224 -13.92 -16.69 6.19
C PRO A 224 -14.61 -16.25 7.49
N GLY A 225 -14.02 -16.59 8.65
CA GLY A 225 -14.54 -16.17 9.96
C GLY A 225 -14.49 -14.66 10.15
N LEU A 226 -13.41 -14.00 9.71
CA LEU A 226 -13.27 -12.54 9.81
C LEU A 226 -14.24 -11.81 8.87
N VAL A 227 -14.39 -12.30 7.63
CA VAL A 227 -15.36 -11.75 6.68
C VAL A 227 -16.77 -11.83 7.26
N SER A 228 -17.16 -12.99 7.81
CA SER A 228 -18.48 -13.17 8.42
C SER A 228 -18.73 -12.23 9.60
N VAL A 229 -17.72 -11.96 10.45
CA VAL A 229 -17.85 -10.98 11.53
C VAL A 229 -18.02 -9.56 10.99
N CYS A 230 -17.31 -9.18 9.92
CA CYS A 230 -17.52 -7.89 9.26
C CYS A 230 -18.93 -7.76 8.67
N GLU A 231 -19.43 -8.80 8.00
CA GLU A 231 -20.79 -8.84 7.45
C GLU A 231 -21.85 -8.71 8.55
N GLU A 232 -21.67 -9.41 9.68
CA GLU A 232 -22.56 -9.30 10.85
C GLU A 232 -22.60 -7.87 11.41
N ILE A 233 -21.43 -7.22 11.52
CA ILE A 233 -21.35 -5.82 11.93
C ILE A 233 -22.10 -4.92 10.94
N LEU A 234 -21.94 -5.15 9.64
CA LEU A 234 -22.57 -4.33 8.60
C LEU A 234 -24.07 -4.56 8.49
N GLU A 235 -24.57 -5.74 8.87
CA GLU A 235 -26.01 -5.99 8.99
C GLU A 235 -26.61 -5.17 10.13
N ALA A 236 -25.96 -5.13 11.29
CA ALA A 236 -26.41 -4.36 12.45
C ALA A 236 -26.18 -2.85 12.29
N ASN A 237 -25.07 -2.45 11.67
CA ASN A 237 -24.69 -1.07 11.42
C ASN A 237 -24.05 -0.93 10.02
N PRO A 238 -24.86 -0.67 8.98
CA PRO A 238 -24.40 -0.56 7.60
C PRO A 238 -23.38 0.55 7.31
N MET A 239 -23.16 1.46 8.28
CA MET A 239 -22.22 2.58 8.20
C MET A 239 -21.11 2.46 9.25
N HIS A 240 -20.83 1.27 9.78
CA HIS A 240 -19.72 1.08 10.71
C HIS A 240 -18.37 1.27 9.98
N PRO A 241 -17.55 2.26 10.35
CA PRO A 241 -16.37 2.64 9.58
C PRO A 241 -15.32 1.53 9.50
N ALA A 242 -15.05 0.85 10.62
CA ALA A 242 -14.08 -0.25 10.64
C ALA A 242 -14.54 -1.45 9.80
N ALA A 243 -15.79 -1.93 9.93
CA ALA A 243 -16.26 -3.08 9.16
C ALA A 243 -16.30 -2.80 7.65
N LEU A 244 -16.70 -1.59 7.23
CA LEU A 244 -16.61 -1.18 5.82
C LEU A 244 -15.18 -1.26 5.29
N HIS A 245 -14.22 -0.77 6.07
CA HIS A 245 -12.81 -0.73 5.72
C HIS A 245 -12.15 -2.12 5.74
N TYR A 246 -12.32 -2.87 6.83
CA TYR A 246 -11.70 -4.18 7.02
C TYR A 246 -12.24 -5.21 6.04
N HIS A 247 -13.53 -5.12 5.68
CA HIS A 247 -14.10 -6.00 4.67
C HIS A 247 -13.40 -5.84 3.32
N ILE A 248 -13.06 -4.61 2.89
CA ILE A 248 -12.28 -4.37 1.66
C ILE A 248 -10.95 -5.13 1.74
N HIS A 249 -10.15 -4.88 2.79
CA HIS A 249 -8.86 -5.56 2.96
C HIS A 249 -8.94 -7.09 3.03
N LEU A 250 -10.00 -7.63 3.62
CA LEU A 250 -10.20 -9.08 3.72
C LEU A 250 -10.58 -9.72 2.39
N THR A 251 -11.10 -8.96 1.42
CA THR A 251 -11.66 -9.50 0.16
C THR A 251 -10.98 -9.01 -1.12
N GLU A 252 -10.19 -7.94 -1.09
CA GLU A 252 -9.57 -7.29 -2.26
C GLU A 252 -8.69 -8.26 -3.09
N ALA A 253 -7.95 -9.14 -2.40
CA ALA A 253 -7.09 -10.16 -2.99
C ALA A 253 -7.83 -11.43 -3.46
N SER A 254 -9.15 -11.52 -3.24
CA SER A 254 -9.94 -12.69 -3.60
C SER A 254 -10.23 -12.77 -5.10
N ARG A 255 -10.86 -13.87 -5.53
CA ARG A 255 -11.46 -14.02 -6.87
C ARG A 255 -12.81 -13.30 -7.01
N HIS A 256 -13.34 -12.77 -5.90
CA HIS A 256 -14.62 -12.08 -5.84
C HIS A 256 -14.49 -10.71 -5.18
N PRO A 257 -13.58 -9.83 -5.64
CA PRO A 257 -13.42 -8.51 -5.01
C PRO A 257 -14.73 -7.69 -5.05
N GLU A 258 -15.62 -7.94 -6.02
CA GLU A 258 -16.91 -7.24 -6.17
C GLU A 258 -17.80 -7.25 -4.92
N VAL A 259 -17.60 -8.20 -3.99
CA VAL A 259 -18.37 -8.28 -2.74
C VAL A 259 -18.17 -7.06 -1.85
N ALA A 260 -17.03 -6.38 -1.94
CA ALA A 260 -16.73 -5.17 -1.15
C ALA A 260 -17.00 -3.87 -1.90
N LEU A 261 -17.40 -3.91 -3.18
CA LEU A 261 -17.66 -2.70 -3.97
C LEU A 261 -18.72 -1.76 -3.33
N PRO A 262 -19.84 -2.24 -2.75
CA PRO A 262 -20.76 -1.38 -2.03
C PRO A 262 -20.13 -0.73 -0.78
N ASN A 263 -19.16 -1.40 -0.15
CA ASN A 263 -18.47 -0.89 1.02
C ASN A 263 -17.50 0.23 0.63
N ALA A 264 -16.76 0.07 -0.49
CA ALA A 264 -15.93 1.11 -1.08
C ALA A 264 -16.72 2.40 -1.38
N ASP A 265 -17.91 2.27 -1.99
CA ASP A 265 -18.78 3.41 -2.31
C ASP A 265 -19.28 4.11 -1.03
N LYS A 266 -19.67 3.37 0.00
CA LYS A 266 -20.10 3.94 1.29
C LYS A 266 -18.94 4.62 2.02
N LEU A 267 -17.77 3.97 2.09
CA LEU A 267 -16.63 4.41 2.90
C LEU A 267 -16.15 5.81 2.51
N LYS A 268 -15.97 6.06 1.21
CA LYS A 268 -15.53 7.38 0.70
C LYS A 268 -16.54 8.50 0.97
N THR A 269 -17.82 8.18 1.14
CA THR A 269 -18.88 9.16 1.45
C THR A 269 -19.08 9.35 2.95
N LEU A 270 -18.85 8.31 3.75
CA LEU A 270 -18.93 8.35 5.21
C LEU A 270 -17.80 9.20 5.81
N LEU A 271 -16.59 9.05 5.27
CA LEU A 271 -15.37 9.68 5.77
C LEU A 271 -14.68 10.52 4.67
N PRO A 272 -15.38 11.49 4.05
CA PRO A 272 -14.92 12.15 2.81
C PRO A 272 -13.70 13.05 3.01
N GLY A 273 -13.37 13.38 4.26
CA GLY A 273 -12.18 14.16 4.60
C GLY A 273 -10.99 13.30 5.05
N VAL A 274 -11.18 11.99 5.26
CA VAL A 274 -10.13 11.09 5.75
C VAL A 274 -9.40 10.45 4.56
N PRO A 275 -8.13 10.82 4.30
CA PRO A 275 -7.42 10.41 3.09
C PRO A 275 -7.45 8.92 2.81
N HIS A 276 -7.08 8.09 3.78
CA HIS A 276 -6.99 6.65 3.58
C HIS A 276 -8.36 6.03 3.26
N MET A 277 -9.42 6.47 3.93
CA MET A 277 -10.77 5.92 3.73
C MET A 277 -11.35 6.27 2.36
N VAL A 278 -10.98 7.41 1.80
CA VAL A 278 -11.32 7.77 0.43
C VAL A 278 -10.48 6.95 -0.57
N HIS A 279 -9.17 6.82 -0.30
CA HIS A 279 -8.25 6.04 -1.12
C HIS A 279 -8.63 4.55 -1.20
N MET A 280 -9.06 3.93 -0.10
CA MET A 280 -9.43 2.51 -0.07
C MET A 280 -10.50 2.13 -1.09
N ALA A 281 -11.35 3.07 -1.53
CA ALA A 281 -12.28 2.79 -2.60
C ALA A 281 -11.58 2.44 -3.93
N SER A 282 -10.37 2.96 -4.17
CA SER A 282 -9.59 2.66 -5.37
C SER A 282 -9.11 1.22 -5.45
N HIS A 283 -8.88 0.55 -4.31
CA HIS A 283 -8.51 -0.87 -4.27
C HIS A 283 -9.61 -1.72 -4.92
N GLU A 284 -10.87 -1.45 -4.57
CA GLU A 284 -11.99 -2.15 -5.20
C GLU A 284 -12.23 -1.70 -6.65
N TYR A 285 -12.08 -0.41 -6.94
CA TYR A 285 -12.30 0.10 -8.29
C TYR A 285 -11.30 -0.44 -9.31
N GLU A 286 -10.03 -0.59 -8.95
CA GLU A 286 -9.03 -1.14 -9.86
C GLU A 286 -9.26 -2.62 -10.17
N ARG A 287 -9.65 -3.41 -9.17
CA ARG A 287 -10.00 -4.83 -9.32
C ARG A 287 -11.28 -5.02 -10.14
N ASN A 288 -12.21 -4.08 -10.02
CA ASN A 288 -13.51 -4.06 -10.70
C ASN A 288 -13.55 -3.18 -11.97
N GLY A 289 -12.40 -2.78 -12.50
CA GLY A 289 -12.31 -2.11 -13.81
C GLY A 289 -13.00 -0.75 -13.89
N LEU A 290 -13.25 -0.13 -12.73
CA LEU A 290 -13.81 1.22 -12.56
C LEU A 290 -12.67 2.25 -12.47
N PHE A 291 -11.75 2.18 -13.43
CA PHE A 291 -10.47 2.87 -13.38
C PHE A 291 -10.59 4.39 -13.26
N ASP A 292 -11.57 5.01 -13.90
CA ASP A 292 -11.85 6.44 -13.80
C ASP A 292 -12.18 6.87 -12.36
N LYS A 293 -13.02 6.08 -11.66
CA LYS A 293 -13.33 6.30 -10.24
C LYS A 293 -12.10 6.12 -9.37
N GLY A 294 -11.24 5.15 -9.70
CA GLY A 294 -9.95 4.93 -9.04
C GLY A 294 -9.04 6.16 -9.14
N VAL A 295 -9.00 6.82 -10.30
CA VAL A 295 -8.25 8.08 -10.48
C VAL A 295 -8.84 9.20 -9.61
N GLU A 296 -10.17 9.36 -9.61
CA GLU A 296 -10.87 10.43 -8.88
C GLU A 296 -10.60 10.37 -7.37
N VAL A 297 -10.79 9.20 -6.76
CA VAL A 297 -10.66 9.07 -5.29
C VAL A 297 -9.21 9.25 -4.82
N ASN A 298 -8.23 8.93 -5.64
CA ASN A 298 -6.81 9.17 -5.33
C ASN A 298 -6.44 10.67 -5.36
N ASP A 299 -6.99 11.44 -6.30
CA ASP A 299 -6.85 12.90 -6.29
C ASP A 299 -7.49 13.51 -5.05
N LEU A 300 -8.67 13.02 -4.66
CA LEU A 300 -9.38 13.48 -3.48
C LEU A 300 -8.63 13.13 -2.19
N ALA A 301 -8.07 11.92 -2.08
CA ALA A 301 -7.28 11.48 -0.96
C ALA A 301 -6.00 12.32 -0.75
N ASP A 302 -5.26 12.64 -1.82
CA ASP A 302 -4.07 13.48 -1.70
C ASP A 302 -4.41 14.92 -1.27
N ASN A 303 -5.48 15.51 -1.81
CA ASN A 303 -5.96 16.82 -1.37
C ASN A 303 -6.31 16.82 0.13
N ASN A 304 -6.91 15.73 0.63
CA ASN A 304 -7.22 15.57 2.04
C ASN A 304 -5.95 15.44 2.90
N LEU A 305 -4.87 14.77 2.43
CA LEU A 305 -3.59 14.71 3.15
C LEU A 305 -3.02 16.10 3.36
N MET A 306 -2.97 16.91 2.30
CA MET A 306 -2.51 18.30 2.37
C MET A 306 -3.36 19.13 3.35
N ARG A 307 -4.68 18.93 3.34
CA ARG A 307 -5.59 19.61 4.26
C ARG A 307 -5.32 19.23 5.71
N TYR A 308 -5.19 17.95 6.02
CA TYR A 308 -4.92 17.48 7.39
C TYR A 308 -3.57 17.99 7.89
N ASP A 309 -2.52 17.93 7.07
CA ASP A 309 -1.23 18.50 7.41
C ASP A 309 -1.34 20.01 7.70
N SER A 310 -2.11 20.77 6.91
CA SER A 310 -2.30 22.20 7.16
C SER A 310 -2.99 22.52 8.49
N LEU A 311 -3.89 21.63 8.96
CA LEU A 311 -4.66 21.81 10.20
C LEU A 311 -3.93 21.29 11.44
N ALA A 312 -2.95 20.41 11.26
CA ALA A 312 -2.21 19.75 12.34
C ALA A 312 -0.70 19.69 12.03
N SER A 313 -0.15 20.78 11.49
CA SER A 313 1.22 20.83 10.97
C SER A 313 2.30 20.53 12.01
N HIS A 314 2.00 20.79 13.29
CA HIS A 314 2.87 20.42 14.42
C HIS A 314 3.07 18.91 14.57
N LEU A 315 2.19 18.07 13.99
CA LEU A 315 2.32 16.61 13.98
C LEU A 315 3.24 16.08 12.85
N ALA A 316 3.67 16.96 11.92
CA ALA A 316 4.44 16.61 10.72
C ALA A 316 3.80 15.43 9.98
N LEU A 317 2.59 15.65 9.47
CA LEU A 317 1.83 14.62 8.76
C LEU A 317 2.39 14.40 7.35
N VAL A 318 2.01 13.28 6.75
CA VAL A 318 2.35 13.00 5.35
C VAL A 318 1.53 13.92 4.47
N LYS A 319 2.20 14.69 3.60
CA LYS A 319 1.53 15.63 2.67
C LYS A 319 1.10 14.96 1.37
N HIS A 320 1.87 13.99 0.93
CA HIS A 320 1.67 13.24 -0.30
C HIS A 320 2.04 11.78 -0.09
N SER A 321 1.25 10.87 -0.67
CA SER A 321 1.52 9.43 -0.63
C SER A 321 1.95 8.94 -2.01
N PRO A 322 3.19 8.46 -2.18
CA PRO A 322 3.64 7.84 -3.45
C PRO A 322 2.75 6.67 -3.88
N HIS A 323 2.19 5.94 -2.92
CA HIS A 323 1.27 4.84 -3.19
C HIS A 323 -0.06 5.32 -3.81
N TYR A 324 -0.62 6.45 -3.37
CA TYR A 324 -1.83 7.00 -4.02
C TYR A 324 -1.56 7.34 -5.49
N PHE A 325 -0.40 7.91 -5.79
CA PHE A 325 -0.01 8.22 -7.17
C PHE A 325 0.25 6.95 -7.98
N ALA A 326 0.75 5.88 -7.35
CA ALA A 326 0.96 4.59 -7.99
C ALA A 326 -0.37 3.96 -8.42
N VAL A 327 -1.34 3.84 -7.49
CA VAL A 327 -2.70 3.31 -7.76
C VAL A 327 -3.42 4.19 -8.79
N GLN A 328 -3.34 5.52 -8.65
CA GLN A 328 -3.89 6.47 -9.60
C GLN A 328 -3.33 6.26 -11.02
N THR A 329 -2.01 6.12 -11.14
CA THR A 329 -1.36 5.88 -12.43
C THR A 329 -1.77 4.52 -13.00
N TYR A 330 -1.81 3.48 -12.16
CA TYR A 330 -2.24 2.14 -12.57
C TYR A 330 -3.66 2.15 -13.12
N CYS A 331 -4.60 2.79 -12.42
CA CYS A 331 -5.96 3.01 -12.88
C CYS A 331 -5.96 3.74 -14.23
N ALA A 332 -5.30 4.89 -14.33
CA ALA A 332 -5.28 5.69 -15.55
C ALA A 332 -4.75 4.92 -16.77
N MET A 333 -3.61 4.23 -16.65
CA MET A 333 -3.07 3.45 -17.76
C MET A 333 -3.91 2.21 -18.09
N SER A 334 -4.55 1.59 -17.09
CA SER A 334 -5.44 0.44 -17.28
C SER A 334 -6.78 0.86 -17.92
N GLY A 335 -7.25 2.08 -17.68
CA GLY A 335 -8.43 2.66 -18.32
C GLY A 335 -8.17 3.31 -19.68
N GLY A 336 -6.95 3.22 -20.23
CA GLY A 336 -6.62 3.85 -21.53
C GLY A 336 -6.54 5.37 -21.50
N MET A 337 -6.46 5.99 -20.32
CA MET A 337 -6.45 7.43 -20.10
C MET A 337 -5.02 7.99 -20.23
N TYR A 338 -4.46 8.01 -21.44
CA TYR A 338 -3.06 8.38 -21.68
C TYR A 338 -2.64 9.73 -21.06
N LYS A 339 -3.38 10.81 -21.29
CA LYS A 339 -3.01 12.15 -20.78
C LYS A 339 -3.00 12.20 -19.27
N THR A 340 -4.04 11.64 -18.64
CA THR A 340 -4.17 11.54 -17.19
C THR A 340 -3.08 10.64 -16.61
N GLY A 341 -2.88 9.45 -17.20
CA GLY A 341 -1.89 8.50 -16.77
C GLY A 341 -0.47 9.04 -16.83
N MET A 342 -0.09 9.76 -17.88
CA MET A 342 1.24 10.39 -17.94
C MET A 342 1.40 11.52 -16.92
N LYS A 343 0.36 12.34 -16.70
CA LYS A 343 0.37 13.38 -15.66
C LYS A 343 0.61 12.75 -14.28
N ASP A 344 -0.13 11.70 -13.95
CA ASP A 344 -0.08 11.02 -12.65
C ASP A 344 1.23 10.22 -12.49
N ALA A 345 1.71 9.56 -13.55
CA ALA A 345 2.97 8.84 -13.54
C ALA A 345 4.16 9.77 -13.27
N ILE A 346 4.16 10.97 -13.87
CA ILE A 346 5.20 11.98 -13.64
C ILE A 346 5.13 12.49 -12.19
N ARG A 347 3.94 12.65 -11.63
CA ARG A 347 3.74 13.00 -10.21
C ARG A 347 4.28 11.90 -9.30
N CYS A 348 3.97 10.63 -9.59
CA CYS A 348 4.50 9.46 -8.88
C CYS A 348 6.04 9.45 -8.89
N ARG A 349 6.66 9.60 -10.07
CA ARG A 349 8.12 9.69 -10.22
C ARG A 349 8.74 10.80 -9.35
N LYS A 350 8.12 11.98 -9.31
CA LYS A 350 8.63 13.14 -8.54
C LYS A 350 8.45 12.99 -7.03
N SER A 351 7.60 12.07 -6.58
CA SER A 351 7.33 11.84 -5.16
C SER A 351 8.35 10.92 -4.47
N VAL A 352 9.26 10.31 -5.23
CA VAL A 352 10.25 9.35 -4.73
C VAL A 352 11.67 9.80 -5.05
N SER A 353 12.63 9.31 -4.27
CA SER A 353 14.06 9.54 -4.47
C SER A 353 14.80 8.21 -4.35
N PRO A 354 14.90 7.43 -5.44
CA PRO A 354 15.39 6.06 -5.38
C PRO A 354 16.85 5.96 -4.94
N THR A 355 17.18 4.88 -4.24
CA THR A 355 18.55 4.42 -3.97
C THR A 355 18.76 3.04 -4.60
N PRO A 356 20.00 2.52 -4.69
CA PRO A 356 20.23 1.16 -5.16
C PRO A 356 19.40 0.10 -4.40
N GLU A 357 19.20 0.29 -3.09
CA GLU A 357 18.49 -0.63 -2.20
C GLU A 357 16.96 -0.50 -2.25
N SER A 358 16.42 0.64 -2.69
CA SER A 358 14.98 0.91 -2.70
C SER A 358 14.32 0.57 -4.05
N TRP A 359 14.28 -0.74 -4.38
CA TRP A 359 13.70 -1.20 -5.65
C TRP A 359 12.24 -0.73 -5.85
N TYR A 360 11.46 -0.56 -4.78
CA TYR A 360 10.08 -0.06 -4.91
C TYR A 360 10.04 1.42 -5.30
N ASP A 361 10.94 2.26 -4.77
CA ASP A 361 11.05 3.64 -5.25
C ASP A 361 11.53 3.67 -6.70
N GLN A 362 12.42 2.75 -7.09
CA GLN A 362 12.81 2.57 -8.50
C GLN A 362 11.62 2.19 -9.38
N TYR A 363 10.72 1.31 -8.91
CA TYR A 363 9.46 0.98 -9.59
C TYR A 363 8.58 2.22 -9.79
N LEU A 364 8.31 2.95 -8.70
CA LEU A 364 7.50 4.17 -8.71
C LEU A 364 8.10 5.26 -9.62
N TYR A 365 9.43 5.39 -9.62
CA TYR A 365 10.17 6.27 -10.52
C TYR A 365 9.95 5.92 -12.01
N MET A 366 9.77 4.64 -12.33
CA MET A 366 9.58 4.13 -13.69
C MET A 366 8.12 4.03 -14.13
N MET A 367 7.14 4.45 -13.32
CA MET A 367 5.72 4.46 -13.72
C MET A 367 5.43 5.17 -15.07
N PRO A 368 6.14 6.25 -15.46
CA PRO A 368 5.94 6.84 -16.79
C PRO A 368 6.30 5.89 -17.93
N VAL A 369 7.39 5.13 -17.84
CA VAL A 369 7.77 4.22 -18.93
C VAL A 369 6.81 3.03 -19.01
N LEU A 370 6.33 2.53 -17.88
CA LEU A 370 5.33 1.47 -17.83
C LEU A 370 4.00 1.93 -18.44
N THR A 371 3.60 3.17 -18.15
CA THR A 371 2.42 3.81 -18.77
C THR A 371 2.57 3.90 -20.29
N LEU A 372 3.73 4.33 -20.79
CA LEU A 372 4.00 4.39 -22.22
C LEU A 372 3.98 3.02 -22.89
N VAL A 373 4.53 1.99 -22.24
CA VAL A 373 4.50 0.60 -22.75
C VAL A 373 3.05 0.10 -22.80
N ARG A 374 2.30 0.27 -21.71
CA ARG A 374 0.89 -0.15 -21.63
C ARG A 374 0.05 0.46 -22.74
N LEU A 375 0.32 1.72 -23.09
CA LEU A 375 -0.45 2.51 -24.04
C LEU A 375 0.17 2.57 -25.44
N GLY A 376 1.16 1.72 -25.73
CA GLY A 376 1.73 1.56 -27.07
C GLY A 376 2.47 2.78 -27.60
N LYS A 377 3.00 3.64 -26.74
CA LYS A 377 3.66 4.91 -27.09
C LYS A 377 5.12 4.70 -27.45
N TRP A 378 5.37 3.83 -28.43
CA TRP A 378 6.71 3.37 -28.80
C TRP A 378 7.64 4.52 -29.16
N GLU A 379 7.22 5.40 -30.06
CA GLU A 379 8.02 6.56 -30.49
C GLU A 379 8.35 7.52 -29.36
N GLU A 380 7.47 7.66 -28.36
CA GLU A 380 7.73 8.49 -27.18
C GLU A 380 8.79 7.85 -26.28
N ILE A 381 8.72 6.53 -26.04
CA ILE A 381 9.75 5.79 -25.30
C ILE A 381 11.12 5.97 -25.96
N LEU A 382 11.18 5.93 -27.28
CA LEU A 382 12.44 6.04 -28.04
C LEU A 382 13.02 7.46 -27.95
N LYS A 383 12.17 8.48 -27.86
CA LYS A 383 12.54 9.89 -27.72
C LYS A 383 12.71 10.34 -26.27
N ASP A 384 12.28 9.54 -25.28
CA ASP A 384 12.42 9.87 -23.87
C ASP A 384 13.91 10.04 -23.51
N PRO A 385 14.33 11.26 -23.10
CA PRO A 385 15.70 11.53 -22.71
C PRO A 385 16.02 11.05 -21.29
N VAL A 386 15.03 10.64 -20.51
CA VAL A 386 15.23 10.21 -19.12
C VAL A 386 15.87 8.83 -19.09
N SER A 387 17.07 8.76 -18.51
CA SER A 387 17.75 7.52 -18.18
C SER A 387 17.88 7.40 -16.66
N PRO A 388 17.54 6.24 -16.06
CA PRO A 388 17.75 6.03 -14.64
C PRO A 388 19.26 5.97 -14.31
N ASP A 389 19.61 6.17 -13.04
CA ASP A 389 20.97 5.91 -12.57
C ASP A 389 21.32 4.43 -12.84
N PRO A 390 22.46 4.12 -13.48
CA PRO A 390 22.85 2.74 -13.77
C PRO A 390 22.99 1.82 -12.54
N LYS A 391 23.12 2.38 -11.34
CA LYS A 391 23.14 1.67 -10.05
C LYS A 391 21.76 1.27 -9.55
N TRP A 392 20.70 1.85 -10.11
CA TRP A 392 19.32 1.47 -9.81
C TRP A 392 18.93 0.28 -10.70
N ALA A 393 19.34 -0.92 -10.27
CA ALA A 393 19.22 -2.13 -11.09
C ALA A 393 17.80 -2.36 -11.62
N TYR A 394 16.77 -2.17 -10.80
CA TYR A 394 15.39 -2.37 -11.22
C TYR A 394 14.91 -1.26 -12.18
N ALA A 395 15.26 0.00 -11.91
CA ALA A 395 14.91 1.09 -12.82
C ALA A 395 15.58 0.93 -14.20
N ALA A 396 16.86 0.56 -14.21
CA ALA A 396 17.61 0.27 -15.45
C ALA A 396 17.01 -0.92 -16.20
N LEU A 397 16.60 -1.97 -15.49
CA LEU A 397 15.91 -3.12 -16.07
C LEU A 397 14.60 -2.71 -16.77
N LEU A 398 13.76 -1.91 -16.10
CA LEU A 398 12.50 -1.42 -16.68
C LEU A 398 12.74 -0.45 -17.85
N HIS A 399 13.84 0.31 -17.84
CA HIS A 399 14.26 1.14 -18.97
C HIS A 399 14.59 0.29 -20.20
N HIS A 400 15.43 -0.73 -20.06
CA HIS A 400 15.80 -1.65 -21.13
C HIS A 400 14.59 -2.45 -21.64
N PHE A 401 13.72 -2.90 -20.74
CA PHE A 401 12.43 -3.50 -21.11
C PHE A 401 11.62 -2.59 -22.02
N ALA A 402 11.38 -1.34 -21.60
CA ALA A 402 10.57 -0.39 -22.38
C ALA A 402 11.20 -0.06 -23.74
N LYS A 403 12.51 0.24 -23.79
CA LYS A 403 13.23 0.50 -25.04
C LYS A 403 13.20 -0.72 -25.97
N GLY A 404 13.43 -1.92 -25.44
CA GLY A 404 13.35 -3.17 -26.19
C GLY A 404 11.98 -3.38 -26.83
N MET A 405 10.91 -3.21 -26.04
CA MET A 405 9.52 -3.29 -26.50
C MET A 405 9.21 -2.26 -27.59
N ALA A 406 9.70 -1.02 -27.45
CA ALA A 406 9.51 0.00 -28.47
C ALA A 406 10.30 -0.32 -29.76
N LEU A 407 11.52 -0.85 -29.65
CA LEU A 407 12.37 -1.18 -30.79
C LEU A 407 11.81 -2.33 -31.63
N VAL A 408 11.34 -3.41 -31.01
CA VAL A 408 10.74 -4.53 -31.74
C VAL A 408 9.45 -4.10 -32.44
N ASN A 409 8.60 -3.32 -31.78
CA ASN A 409 7.35 -2.81 -32.36
C ASN A 409 7.54 -1.70 -33.40
N THR A 410 8.77 -1.18 -33.56
CA THR A 410 9.14 -0.25 -34.63
C THR A 410 10.10 -0.88 -35.65
N GLY A 411 10.20 -2.22 -35.66
CA GLY A 411 10.93 -2.98 -36.67
C GLY A 411 12.45 -2.98 -36.52
N ARG A 412 12.99 -2.56 -35.37
CA ARG A 412 14.44 -2.50 -35.10
C ARG A 412 14.89 -3.67 -34.22
N LEU A 413 14.71 -4.88 -34.76
CA LEU A 413 14.90 -6.15 -34.05
C LEU A 413 16.31 -6.33 -33.47
N THR A 414 17.37 -6.01 -34.23
CA THR A 414 18.76 -6.12 -33.74
C THR A 414 19.03 -5.20 -32.54
N SER A 415 18.44 -4.01 -32.53
CA SER A 415 18.56 -3.11 -31.38
C SER A 415 17.73 -3.61 -30.20
N ALA A 416 16.54 -4.17 -30.43
CA ALA A 416 15.73 -4.78 -29.38
C ALA A 416 16.46 -5.92 -28.67
N GLN A 417 17.19 -6.75 -29.41
CA GLN A 417 18.03 -7.82 -28.84
C GLN A 417 19.15 -7.28 -27.95
N LYS A 418 19.75 -6.13 -28.29
CA LYS A 418 20.75 -5.49 -27.43
C LYS A 418 20.14 -5.01 -26.12
N GLU A 419 18.93 -4.46 -26.16
CA GLU A 419 18.20 -4.08 -24.94
C GLU A 419 17.84 -5.30 -24.09
N LEU A 420 17.44 -6.43 -24.70
CA LEU A 420 17.20 -7.67 -23.97
C LEU A 420 18.47 -8.17 -23.25
N LEU A 421 19.63 -8.12 -23.91
CA LEU A 421 20.91 -8.48 -23.27
C LEU A 421 21.26 -7.55 -22.10
N ALA A 422 21.01 -6.24 -22.25
CA ALA A 422 21.25 -5.27 -21.18
C ALA A 422 20.27 -5.45 -20.00
N LEU A 423 19.02 -5.81 -20.28
CA LEU A 423 18.02 -6.22 -19.28
C LEU A 423 18.53 -7.44 -18.51
N GLN A 424 18.98 -8.47 -19.22
CA GLN A 424 19.49 -9.72 -18.63
C GLN A 424 20.74 -9.53 -17.77
N ASP A 425 21.61 -8.59 -18.12
CA ASP A 425 22.74 -8.20 -17.26
C ASP A 425 22.26 -7.73 -15.88
N LYS A 426 21.21 -6.89 -15.84
CA LYS A 426 20.65 -6.36 -14.59
C LYS A 426 19.97 -7.40 -13.72
N LEU A 427 19.50 -8.52 -14.28
CA LEU A 427 18.92 -9.63 -13.50
C LEU A 427 19.92 -10.25 -12.50
N ASN A 428 21.23 -10.06 -12.71
CA ASN A 428 22.27 -10.60 -11.84
C ASN A 428 22.51 -9.77 -10.56
N ASP A 429 21.87 -8.61 -10.41
CA ASP A 429 22.02 -7.80 -9.21
C ASP A 429 21.35 -8.47 -8.00
N PRO A 430 22.11 -8.79 -6.92
CA PRO A 430 21.57 -9.50 -5.76
C PRO A 430 20.51 -8.69 -5.00
N LEU A 431 20.47 -7.36 -5.16
CA LEU A 431 19.44 -6.52 -4.54
C LEU A 431 18.05 -6.83 -5.07
N LEU A 432 17.92 -7.33 -6.31
CA LEU A 432 16.63 -7.71 -6.87
C LEU A 432 16.00 -8.91 -6.14
N ALA A 433 16.81 -9.75 -5.50
CA ALA A 433 16.33 -10.91 -4.73
C ALA A 433 15.90 -10.54 -3.30
N LYS A 434 16.18 -9.32 -2.83
CA LYS A 434 15.83 -8.87 -1.48
C LYS A 434 14.34 -8.57 -1.39
N ARG A 435 13.60 -9.38 -0.62
CA ARG A 435 12.16 -9.18 -0.40
C ARG A 435 11.87 -7.94 0.45
N ARG A 436 10.79 -7.26 0.10
CA ARG A 436 10.13 -6.25 0.94
C ARG A 436 9.00 -6.93 1.71
N ILE A 437 9.30 -7.60 2.82
CA ILE A 437 8.29 -8.37 3.58
C ILE A 437 7.12 -7.46 3.99
N PRO A 438 5.84 -7.89 3.82
CA PRO A 438 5.38 -9.22 3.37
C PRO A 438 5.31 -9.42 1.84
N PHE A 439 5.64 -8.39 1.06
CA PHE A 439 5.55 -8.35 -0.40
C PHE A 439 6.69 -9.07 -1.13
N ASN A 440 6.70 -8.93 -2.44
CA ASN A 440 7.62 -9.60 -3.34
C ASN A 440 9.04 -9.00 -3.26
N ALA A 441 9.99 -9.69 -3.89
CA ALA A 441 11.22 -9.09 -4.33
C ALA A 441 11.03 -8.52 -5.75
N ALA A 442 11.94 -7.68 -6.24
CA ALA A 442 11.87 -7.17 -7.61
C ALA A 442 12.17 -8.24 -8.67
N LEU A 443 12.95 -9.28 -8.32
CA LEU A 443 13.45 -10.28 -9.26
C LEU A 443 12.34 -11.06 -10.01
N PRO A 444 11.27 -11.55 -9.37
CA PRO A 444 10.13 -12.12 -10.08
C PRO A 444 9.54 -11.18 -11.15
N ALA A 445 9.20 -9.93 -10.80
CA ALA A 445 8.66 -8.95 -11.74
C ALA A 445 9.65 -8.64 -12.89
N ALA A 446 10.94 -8.59 -12.58
CA ALA A 446 12.00 -8.43 -13.56
C ALA A 446 12.08 -9.59 -14.57
N LYS A 447 11.89 -10.83 -14.12
CA LYS A 447 11.81 -12.02 -14.98
C LYS A 447 10.55 -12.04 -15.85
N ILE A 448 9.43 -11.51 -15.35
CA ILE A 448 8.22 -11.33 -16.15
C ILE A 448 8.50 -10.34 -17.29
N ALA A 449 9.15 -9.20 -16.99
CA ALA A 449 9.56 -8.22 -17.99
C ALA A 449 10.48 -8.83 -19.06
N GLU A 450 11.50 -9.60 -18.64
CA GLU A 450 12.38 -10.36 -19.53
C GLU A 450 11.59 -11.31 -20.43
N GLY A 451 10.71 -12.13 -19.85
CA GLY A 451 9.92 -13.11 -20.58
C GLY A 451 8.99 -12.50 -21.63
N ILE A 452 8.37 -11.36 -21.32
CA ILE A 452 7.54 -10.61 -22.28
C ILE A 452 8.38 -10.05 -23.43
N LEU A 453 9.54 -9.43 -23.14
CA LEU A 453 10.40 -8.87 -24.18
C LEU A 453 10.99 -9.96 -25.07
N ASP A 454 11.52 -11.04 -24.48
CA ASP A 454 12.07 -12.18 -25.22
C ASP A 454 10.99 -12.84 -26.10
N ALA A 455 9.78 -13.06 -25.56
CA ALA A 455 8.66 -13.56 -26.34
C ALA A 455 8.31 -12.65 -27.52
N THR A 456 8.33 -11.33 -27.32
CA THR A 456 8.03 -10.36 -28.38
C THR A 456 9.06 -10.40 -29.50
N ILE A 457 10.36 -10.51 -29.15
CA ILE A 457 11.46 -10.65 -30.10
C ILE A 457 11.35 -11.98 -30.87
N LEU A 458 11.14 -13.09 -30.16
CA LEU A 458 10.99 -14.43 -30.76
C LEU A 458 9.78 -14.48 -31.71
N PHE A 459 8.69 -13.80 -31.36
CA PHE A 459 7.51 -13.76 -32.22
C PHE A 459 7.76 -12.98 -33.52
N ASP A 460 8.43 -11.82 -33.48
CA ASP A 460 8.81 -11.06 -34.69
C ASP A 460 9.84 -11.83 -35.56
N GLN A 461 10.61 -12.74 -34.96
CA GLN A 461 11.50 -13.67 -35.66
C GLN A 461 10.79 -14.88 -36.29
N GLY A 462 9.51 -15.10 -36.01
CA GLY A 462 8.77 -16.30 -36.45
C GLY A 462 9.00 -17.55 -35.58
N SER A 463 9.69 -17.42 -34.45
CA SER A 463 9.93 -18.51 -33.48
C SER A 463 8.73 -18.67 -32.52
N PHE A 464 7.55 -18.93 -33.08
CA PHE A 464 6.28 -18.86 -32.35
C PHE A 464 6.19 -19.80 -31.14
N ASP A 465 6.58 -21.06 -31.26
CA ASP A 465 6.52 -22.03 -30.15
C ASP A 465 7.39 -21.59 -28.97
N GLN A 466 8.55 -21.00 -29.25
CA GLN A 466 9.45 -20.48 -28.23
C GLN A 466 8.85 -19.24 -27.57
N ALA A 467 8.29 -18.32 -28.35
CA ALA A 467 7.61 -17.13 -27.83
C ALA A 467 6.46 -17.50 -26.87
N ILE A 468 5.62 -18.46 -27.27
CA ILE A 468 4.52 -18.97 -26.44
C ILE A 468 5.06 -19.64 -25.17
N SER A 469 6.12 -20.45 -25.27
CA SER A 469 6.76 -21.05 -24.09
C SER A 469 7.32 -20.02 -23.11
N ARG A 470 7.89 -18.91 -23.61
CA ARG A 470 8.37 -17.80 -22.76
C ARG A 470 7.22 -17.13 -22.00
N LEU A 471 6.09 -16.90 -22.66
CA LEU A 471 4.92 -16.29 -22.01
C LEU A 471 4.32 -17.22 -20.95
N TYR A 472 4.24 -18.53 -21.17
CA TYR A 472 3.80 -19.46 -20.13
C TYR A 472 4.68 -19.41 -18.88
N LYS A 473 6.01 -19.35 -19.04
CA LYS A 473 6.94 -19.21 -17.91
C LYS A 473 6.78 -17.86 -17.19
N ALA A 474 6.55 -16.79 -17.94
CA ALA A 474 6.29 -15.48 -17.35
C ALA A 474 4.99 -15.49 -16.52
N ILE A 475 3.94 -16.14 -17.04
CA ILE A 475 2.66 -16.31 -16.34
C ILE A 475 2.84 -17.16 -15.07
N GLU A 476 3.60 -18.24 -15.11
CA GLU A 476 3.89 -19.06 -13.91
C GLU A 476 4.55 -18.23 -12.79
N ILE A 477 5.46 -17.32 -13.16
CA ILE A 477 6.09 -16.40 -12.20
C ILE A 477 5.07 -15.37 -11.70
N GLU A 478 4.25 -14.81 -12.60
CA GLU A 478 3.21 -13.82 -12.29
C GLU A 478 2.16 -14.38 -11.32
N ASP A 479 1.67 -15.60 -11.56
CA ASP A 479 0.72 -16.31 -10.68
C ASP A 479 1.35 -16.70 -9.33
N GLY A 480 2.68 -16.70 -9.24
CA GLY A 480 3.44 -16.92 -8.02
C GLY A 480 3.62 -15.68 -7.14
N LEU A 481 3.24 -14.49 -7.60
CA LEU A 481 3.42 -13.25 -6.84
C LEU A 481 2.45 -13.16 -5.68
N VAL A 482 2.93 -12.57 -4.57
CA VAL A 482 2.07 -12.11 -3.49
C VAL A 482 1.26 -10.91 -4.00
N TYR A 483 -0.03 -10.89 -3.66
CA TYR A 483 -0.93 -9.79 -3.99
C TYR A 483 -0.42 -8.44 -3.47
N THR A 484 -0.55 -7.40 -4.30
CA THR A 484 -0.13 -6.02 -4.01
C THR A 484 -1.02 -5.03 -4.76
N GLU A 485 -1.18 -3.83 -4.20
CA GLU A 485 -1.95 -2.75 -4.82
C GLU A 485 -1.07 -1.50 -4.98
N PRO A 486 -0.91 -0.94 -6.20
CA PRO A 486 -1.14 -1.68 -7.45
C PRO A 486 -0.17 -2.88 -7.53
N ASN A 487 -0.44 -3.83 -8.43
CA ASN A 487 0.43 -4.98 -8.64
C ASN A 487 1.91 -4.56 -8.82
N ASP A 488 2.83 -5.28 -8.16
CA ASP A 488 4.28 -5.11 -8.34
C ASP A 488 4.72 -5.31 -9.82
N TRP A 489 3.91 -6.02 -10.62
CA TRP A 489 3.99 -6.05 -12.08
C TRP A 489 2.66 -5.63 -12.73
N PRO A 490 2.59 -4.49 -13.44
CA PRO A 490 1.30 -3.94 -13.87
C PRO A 490 0.90 -4.25 -15.32
N ILE A 491 1.68 -5.02 -16.09
CA ILE A 491 1.44 -5.29 -17.52
C ILE A 491 1.34 -6.80 -17.78
N PRO A 492 0.15 -7.42 -17.64
CA PRO A 492 0.03 -8.88 -17.53
C PRO A 492 0.60 -9.67 -18.71
N ALA A 493 1.42 -10.70 -18.44
CA ALA A 493 1.97 -11.58 -19.48
C ALA A 493 0.87 -12.38 -20.19
N ARG A 494 -0.20 -12.71 -19.46
CA ARG A 494 -1.40 -13.40 -19.97
C ARG A 494 -2.07 -12.66 -21.13
N GLN A 495 -2.04 -11.33 -21.12
CA GLN A 495 -2.61 -10.51 -22.19
C GLN A 495 -1.77 -10.54 -23.47
N PHE A 496 -0.44 -10.70 -23.37
CA PHE A 496 0.44 -10.94 -24.52
C PHE A 496 0.20 -12.34 -25.10
N LEU A 497 0.05 -13.36 -24.24
CA LEU A 497 -0.22 -14.73 -24.68
C LEU A 497 -1.52 -14.82 -25.49
N GLY A 498 -2.61 -14.26 -24.96
CA GLY A 498 -3.89 -14.24 -25.67
C GLY A 498 -3.80 -13.52 -27.03
N ALA A 499 -3.08 -12.40 -27.09
CA ALA A 499 -2.93 -11.63 -28.33
C ALA A 499 -2.13 -12.39 -29.40
N TYR A 500 -1.06 -13.07 -29.01
CA TYR A 500 -0.25 -13.87 -29.93
C TYR A 500 -0.99 -15.10 -30.42
N LEU A 501 -1.76 -15.77 -29.55
CA LEU A 501 -2.63 -16.87 -29.95
C LEU A 501 -3.68 -16.41 -30.97
N LEU A 502 -4.31 -15.25 -30.77
CA LEU A 502 -5.21 -14.66 -31.75
C LEU A 502 -4.52 -14.38 -33.09
N LYS A 503 -3.32 -13.79 -33.06
CA LYS A 503 -2.53 -13.50 -34.26
C LYS A 503 -2.12 -14.76 -35.03
N MET A 504 -1.94 -15.87 -34.33
CA MET A 504 -1.69 -17.20 -34.89
C MET A 504 -2.97 -17.93 -35.33
N GLY A 505 -4.16 -17.33 -35.18
CA GLY A 505 -5.43 -17.95 -35.52
C GLY A 505 -5.97 -18.95 -34.49
N ASN A 506 -5.34 -19.08 -33.32
CA ASN A 506 -5.77 -19.98 -32.25
C ASN A 506 -6.72 -19.28 -31.26
N ALA A 507 -7.87 -18.85 -31.78
CA ALA A 507 -8.89 -18.17 -30.98
C ALA A 507 -9.45 -19.01 -29.82
N PRO A 508 -9.66 -20.34 -29.93
CA PRO A 508 -10.12 -21.15 -28.80
C PRO A 508 -9.16 -21.17 -27.60
N LEU A 509 -7.84 -21.17 -27.84
CA LEU A 509 -6.88 -21.11 -26.74
C LEU A 509 -6.77 -19.69 -26.16
N ALA A 510 -6.86 -18.66 -27.01
CA ALA A 510 -6.90 -17.28 -26.55
C ALA A 510 -8.10 -17.00 -25.62
N GLU A 511 -9.29 -17.52 -25.95
CA GLU A 511 -10.48 -17.42 -25.10
C GLU A 511 -10.21 -17.97 -23.68
N LYS A 512 -9.59 -19.16 -23.58
CA LYS A 512 -9.25 -19.75 -22.28
C LYS A 512 -8.30 -18.85 -21.48
N VAL A 513 -7.26 -18.33 -22.13
CA VAL A 513 -6.27 -17.45 -21.53
C VAL A 513 -6.92 -16.17 -20.98
N TYR A 514 -7.83 -15.55 -21.72
CA TYR A 514 -8.53 -14.35 -21.24
C TYR A 514 -9.55 -14.66 -20.13
N LEU A 515 -10.24 -15.80 -20.18
CA LEU A 515 -11.14 -16.22 -19.10
C LEU A 515 -10.37 -16.44 -17.80
N GLU A 516 -9.19 -17.05 -17.85
CA GLU A 516 -8.31 -17.21 -16.68
C GLU A 516 -7.85 -15.86 -16.12
N ASP A 517 -7.52 -14.88 -16.97
CA ASP A 517 -7.18 -13.53 -16.52
C ASP A 517 -8.34 -12.88 -15.76
N LEU A 518 -9.55 -13.04 -16.30
CA LEU A 518 -10.77 -12.45 -15.74
C LEU A 518 -11.25 -13.17 -14.47
N MET A 519 -10.74 -14.35 -14.14
CA MET A 519 -10.96 -14.94 -12.80
C MET A 519 -10.24 -14.14 -11.71
N TRP A 520 -9.10 -13.55 -12.05
CA TRP A 520 -8.30 -12.75 -11.14
C TRP A 520 -8.60 -11.26 -11.25
N ASN A 521 -8.95 -10.78 -12.44
CA ASN A 521 -9.25 -9.37 -12.69
C ASN A 521 -10.60 -9.25 -13.43
N PRO A 522 -11.75 -9.46 -12.75
CA PRO A 522 -13.08 -9.65 -13.37
C PRO A 522 -13.53 -8.58 -14.36
N ALA A 523 -12.96 -7.39 -14.24
CA ALA A 523 -13.30 -6.25 -15.08
C ALA A 523 -12.13 -5.59 -15.79
N ASN A 524 -11.01 -6.29 -15.95
CA ASN A 524 -9.91 -5.80 -16.75
C ASN A 524 -10.33 -5.60 -18.22
N GLY A 525 -10.38 -4.34 -18.65
CA GLY A 525 -10.85 -3.96 -19.99
C GLY A 525 -10.07 -4.61 -21.12
N TRP A 526 -8.77 -4.84 -20.92
CA TRP A 526 -7.86 -5.38 -21.94
C TRP A 526 -8.10 -6.86 -22.19
N SER A 527 -8.32 -7.63 -21.13
CA SER A 527 -8.69 -9.05 -21.24
C SER A 527 -10.12 -9.22 -21.72
N ARG A 528 -11.04 -8.32 -21.35
CA ARG A 528 -12.40 -8.31 -21.92
C ARG A 528 -12.40 -8.04 -23.42
N LEU A 529 -11.58 -7.11 -23.90
CA LEU A 529 -11.40 -6.85 -25.32
C LEU A 529 -10.83 -8.07 -26.04
N GLY A 530 -9.80 -8.69 -25.47
CA GLY A 530 -9.22 -9.94 -25.98
C GLY A 530 -10.25 -11.08 -26.07
N LEU A 531 -11.03 -11.29 -25.01
CA LEU A 531 -12.10 -12.28 -24.97
C LEU A 531 -13.15 -12.03 -26.06
N TYR A 532 -13.60 -10.78 -26.21
CA TYR A 532 -14.52 -10.40 -27.28
C TYR A 532 -13.96 -10.75 -28.67
N GLN A 533 -12.67 -10.45 -28.91
CA GLN A 533 -12.00 -10.78 -30.16
C GLN A 533 -11.88 -12.30 -30.39
N SER A 534 -11.60 -13.08 -29.34
CA SER A 534 -11.57 -14.54 -29.40
C SER A 534 -12.92 -15.15 -29.72
N LEU A 535 -14.00 -14.63 -29.14
CA LEU A 535 -15.37 -15.09 -29.43
C LEU A 535 -15.78 -14.75 -30.86
N LEU A 536 -15.50 -13.52 -31.31
CA LEU A 536 -15.78 -13.08 -32.67
C LEU A 536 -15.03 -13.92 -33.71
N ALA A 537 -13.74 -14.21 -33.50
CA ALA A 537 -12.93 -15.04 -34.39
C ALA A 537 -13.44 -16.49 -34.49
N GLN A 538 -14.12 -16.99 -33.45
CA GLN A 538 -14.77 -18.30 -33.43
C GLN A 538 -16.22 -18.28 -33.93
N GLN A 539 -16.75 -17.10 -34.31
CA GLN A 539 -18.16 -16.91 -34.67
C GLN A 539 -19.13 -17.30 -33.53
N LYS A 540 -18.68 -17.21 -32.26
CA LYS A 540 -19.51 -17.39 -31.08
C LYS A 540 -20.30 -16.11 -30.82
N MET A 541 -21.49 -16.02 -31.40
CA MET A 541 -22.31 -14.80 -31.39
C MET A 541 -23.16 -14.63 -30.11
N GLN A 542 -23.35 -15.70 -29.34
CA GLN A 542 -24.07 -15.65 -28.08
C GLN A 542 -23.35 -14.69 -27.12
N ASP A 543 -24.10 -13.74 -26.54
CA ASP A 543 -23.62 -12.73 -25.60
C ASP A 543 -22.48 -11.82 -26.11
N LEU A 544 -22.16 -11.86 -27.41
CA LEU A 544 -21.05 -11.08 -27.98
C LEU A 544 -21.26 -9.57 -27.78
N ALA A 545 -22.49 -9.09 -27.94
CA ALA A 545 -22.86 -7.69 -27.67
C ALA A 545 -22.68 -7.30 -26.19
N LEU A 546 -22.91 -8.23 -25.26
CA LEU A 546 -22.66 -8.02 -23.83
C LEU A 546 -21.16 -7.91 -23.55
N HIS A 547 -20.35 -8.80 -24.13
CA HIS A 547 -18.89 -8.71 -24.03
C HIS A 547 -18.36 -7.40 -24.62
N GLN A 548 -18.94 -6.95 -25.73
CA GLN A 548 -18.62 -5.66 -26.34
C GLN A 548 -18.89 -4.49 -25.40
N ALA A 549 -20.11 -4.40 -24.86
CA ALA A 549 -20.49 -3.36 -23.91
C ALA A 549 -19.59 -3.36 -22.66
N LYS A 550 -19.25 -4.56 -22.15
CA LYS A 550 -18.39 -4.71 -20.96
C LYS A 550 -16.97 -4.18 -21.14
N TYR A 551 -16.32 -4.41 -22.29
CA TYR A 551 -14.98 -3.85 -22.51
C TYR A 551 -15.04 -2.35 -22.82
N GLN A 552 -16.08 -1.89 -23.54
CA GLN A 552 -16.27 -0.47 -23.83
C GLN A 552 -16.47 0.34 -22.57
N ALA A 553 -17.21 -0.18 -21.58
CA ALA A 553 -17.37 0.46 -20.28
C ALA A 553 -16.03 0.69 -19.57
N SER A 554 -15.12 -0.30 -19.57
CA SER A 554 -13.79 -0.19 -18.99
C SER A 554 -12.88 0.86 -19.65
N PHE A 555 -13.20 1.24 -20.90
CA PHE A 555 -12.47 2.26 -21.68
C PHE A 555 -13.32 3.51 -21.98
N SER A 556 -14.39 3.74 -21.22
CA SER A 556 -15.31 4.86 -21.41
C SER A 556 -14.64 6.24 -21.31
N HIS A 557 -13.51 6.31 -20.60
CA HIS A 557 -12.71 7.53 -20.42
C HIS A 557 -11.37 7.50 -21.17
N ALA A 558 -11.13 6.47 -21.99
CA ALA A 558 -9.88 6.35 -22.74
C ALA A 558 -9.73 7.50 -23.74
N ASP A 559 -8.53 8.05 -23.88
CA ASP A 559 -8.23 9.03 -24.93
C ASP A 559 -8.41 8.40 -26.33
N VAL A 560 -8.01 7.13 -26.44
CA VAL A 560 -8.18 6.29 -27.63
C VAL A 560 -8.50 4.89 -27.13
N THR A 561 -9.62 4.32 -27.58
CA THR A 561 -9.97 2.93 -27.27
C THR A 561 -8.91 1.98 -27.83
N PRO A 562 -8.34 1.07 -27.02
CA PRO A 562 -7.40 0.08 -27.51
C PRO A 562 -8.00 -0.83 -28.59
N THR A 563 -7.17 -1.27 -29.53
CA THR A 563 -7.58 -2.16 -30.64
C THR A 563 -7.28 -3.64 -30.36
N GLY A 564 -6.62 -3.96 -29.24
CA GLY A 564 -6.35 -5.32 -28.77
C GLY A 564 -5.94 -5.32 -27.30
N SER A 565 -5.74 -6.51 -26.72
CA SER A 565 -5.36 -6.65 -25.31
C SER A 565 -3.92 -6.17 -25.00
N VAL A 566 -3.09 -6.01 -26.03
CA VAL A 566 -1.76 -5.39 -25.99
C VAL A 566 -1.51 -4.65 -27.30
N PHE A 567 -0.62 -3.65 -27.27
CA PHE A 567 -0.11 -3.04 -28.49
C PHE A 567 1.04 -3.87 -29.07
N MET A 568 0.91 -4.29 -30.32
CA MET A 568 1.92 -5.05 -31.04
C MET A 568 1.91 -4.70 -32.53
N LYS A 569 3.04 -4.88 -33.22
CA LYS A 569 3.20 -4.70 -34.67
C LYS A 569 2.33 -5.65 -35.50
#